data_AF-A0A838DP61-F1
#
_entry.id   AF-A0A838DP61-F1
#
_cell.length_a   1.000
_cell.length_b   1.000
_cell.length_c   1.000
_cell.angle_alpha   90.00
_cell.angle_beta   90.00
_cell.angle_gamma   90.00
#
_symmetry.space_group_name_H-M   'P 1'
#
loop_
_entity.id
_entity.type
_entity.pdbx_description
1 polymer ?
#
loop_
_entity_poly.entity_id
_entity_poly.type
_entity_poly.pdbx_seq_one_letter_code
_entity_poly.pdbx_strand_id
1 'polypeptide(L)'
;LPQPHHLLVSACRAPQLPSPKPPIHALPDAEFIAALRLLEGTPEELLQHEELMELMLPTLRADFSLYETFSYRQEEPFTFPLTIFGGKQDHEVTQEELLAWQEQTTAVCKQYIFPAGHFFLHSEQAAVLQTIGEVLRVTTGRG
;
A
#
# COMPACT_ATOMS: atom_id res chain seq x y z
N LEU A 1 24.49 -6.43 5.94
CA LEU A 1 23.38 -7.41 5.90
C LEU A 1 23.25 -7.93 4.47
N PRO A 2 22.83 -9.18 4.23
CA PRO A 2 22.55 -9.66 2.88
C PRO A 2 21.42 -8.84 2.23
N GLN A 3 21.45 -8.72 0.89
CA GLN A 3 20.36 -8.06 0.17
C GLN A 3 19.10 -8.95 0.14
N PRO A 4 17.89 -8.35 0.12
CA PRO A 4 16.66 -9.08 -0.14
C PRO A 4 16.68 -9.80 -1.50
N HIS A 5 16.04 -10.97 -1.57
CA HIS A 5 15.89 -11.70 -2.84
C HIS A 5 14.75 -11.18 -3.72
N HIS A 6 13.73 -10.55 -3.12
CA HIS A 6 12.55 -10.04 -3.81
C HIS A 6 11.85 -9.01 -2.92
N LEU A 7 11.28 -7.96 -3.52
CA LEU A 7 10.38 -7.03 -2.86
C LEU A 7 8.97 -7.15 -3.43
N LEU A 8 7.97 -7.39 -2.57
CA LEU A 8 6.56 -7.38 -2.97
C LEU A 8 5.90 -6.14 -2.35
N VAL A 9 5.30 -5.31 -3.20
CA VAL A 9 4.56 -4.10 -2.79
C VAL A 9 3.09 -4.27 -3.14
N SER A 10 2.20 -3.65 -2.38
CA SER A 10 0.76 -3.85 -2.51
C SER A 10 0.00 -2.56 -2.27
N ALA A 11 -0.96 -2.24 -3.15
CA ALA A 11 -1.91 -1.14 -2.99
C ALA A 11 -1.27 0.20 -2.58
N CYS A 12 -0.04 0.46 -3.05
CA CYS A 12 0.74 1.61 -2.61
C CYS A 12 1.39 2.29 -3.82
N ARG A 13 1.24 3.61 -3.89
CA ARG A 13 1.87 4.47 -4.88
C ARG A 13 3.40 4.31 -4.83
N ALA A 14 4.06 4.42 -5.99
CA ALA A 14 5.51 4.46 -6.03
C ALA A 14 6.07 5.65 -5.21
N PRO A 15 7.15 5.46 -4.45
CA PRO A 15 7.56 6.40 -3.40
C PRO A 15 8.01 7.76 -3.96
N GLN A 16 8.46 7.81 -5.22
CA GLN A 16 8.87 9.03 -5.89
C GLN A 16 7.72 9.94 -6.33
N LEU A 17 6.48 9.43 -6.31
CA LEU A 17 5.31 10.20 -6.71
C LEU A 17 4.72 10.93 -5.49
N PRO A 18 4.50 12.24 -5.56
CA PRO A 18 3.84 12.96 -4.47
C PRO A 18 2.39 12.49 -4.31
N SER A 19 1.86 12.60 -3.09
CA SER A 19 0.42 12.44 -2.85
C SER A 19 -0.35 13.59 -3.49
N PRO A 20 -1.42 13.34 -4.25
CA PRO A 20 -2.26 14.34 -4.87
C PRO A 20 -3.35 14.83 -3.92
N LYS A 21 -3.53 14.15 -2.79
CA LYS A 21 -4.54 14.45 -1.78
C LYS A 21 -3.92 15.29 -0.65
N PRO A 22 -4.66 16.26 -0.10
CA PRO A 22 -4.20 16.98 1.09
C PRO A 22 -4.09 16.01 2.28
N PRO A 23 -3.15 16.26 3.21
CA PRO A 23 -2.98 15.41 4.39
C PRO A 23 -4.21 15.50 5.30
N ILE A 24 -4.64 14.36 5.85
CA ILE A 24 -5.78 14.28 6.77
C ILE A 24 -5.36 14.20 8.24
N HIS A 25 -4.09 13.86 8.55
CA HIS A 25 -3.64 13.65 9.93
C HIS A 25 -3.79 14.88 10.85
N ALA A 26 -3.89 16.09 10.27
CA ALA A 26 -4.03 17.35 10.97
C ALA A 26 -5.47 17.89 11.01
N LEU A 27 -6.44 17.21 10.38
CA LEU A 27 -7.84 17.61 10.40
C LEU A 27 -8.44 17.48 11.80
N PRO A 28 -9.50 18.25 12.14
CA PRO A 28 -10.31 18.01 13.34
C PRO A 28 -10.84 16.57 13.41
N ASP A 29 -11.10 16.03 14.60
CA ASP A 29 -11.47 14.61 14.79
C ASP A 29 -12.65 14.18 13.93
N ALA A 30 -13.73 14.96 13.88
CA ALA A 30 -14.90 14.63 13.07
C ALA A 30 -14.58 14.54 11.56
N GLU A 31 -13.71 15.42 11.06
CA GLU A 31 -13.30 15.43 9.66
C GLU A 31 -12.31 14.29 9.35
N PHE A 32 -11.40 13.98 10.28
CA PHE A 32 -10.49 12.85 10.17
C PHE A 32 -11.26 11.52 10.15
N ILE A 33 -12.25 11.34 11.04
CA ILE A 33 -13.12 10.14 11.07
C ILE A 33 -13.91 10.01 9.77
N ALA A 34 -14.45 11.12 9.25
CA ALA A 34 -15.14 11.12 7.95
C ALA A 34 -14.20 10.72 6.80
N ALA A 35 -12.94 11.17 6.82
CA ALA A 35 -11.93 10.78 5.84
C ALA A 35 -11.57 9.29 5.96
N LEU A 36 -11.36 8.77 7.19
CA LEU A 36 -11.08 7.34 7.42
C LEU A 36 -12.18 6.43 6.86
N ARG A 37 -13.45 6.85 6.98
CA ARG A 37 -14.60 6.13 6.42
C ARG A 37 -14.52 5.99 4.90
N LEU A 38 -14.01 7.00 4.20
CA LEU A 38 -13.84 6.97 2.74
C LEU A 38 -12.68 6.08 2.30
N LEU A 39 -11.70 5.88 3.17
CA LEU A 39 -10.53 5.04 2.89
C LEU A 39 -10.80 3.54 3.04
N GLU A 40 -12.00 3.14 3.48
CA GLU A 40 -12.46 1.75 3.65
C GLU A 40 -11.56 0.84 4.53
N GLY A 41 -10.54 1.39 5.19
CA GLY A 41 -9.56 0.64 5.99
C GLY A 41 -9.90 0.51 7.47
N THR A 42 -10.89 1.27 7.94
CA THR A 42 -11.40 1.17 9.31
C THR A 42 -12.82 0.59 9.26
N PRO A 43 -13.09 -0.56 9.91
CA PRO A 43 -14.42 -1.15 9.91
C PRO A 43 -15.49 -0.17 10.41
N GLU A 44 -16.67 -0.18 9.80
CA GLU A 44 -17.76 0.74 10.15
C GLU A 44 -18.22 0.55 11.60
N GLU A 45 -18.18 -0.67 12.12
CA GLU A 45 -18.47 -0.98 13.51
C GLU A 45 -17.52 -0.21 14.44
N LEU A 46 -16.22 -0.20 14.11
CA LEU A 46 -15.22 0.54 14.86
C LEU A 46 -15.48 2.05 14.80
N LEU A 47 -15.78 2.59 13.61
CA LEU A 47 -16.09 4.01 13.41
C LEU A 47 -17.35 4.48 14.16
N GLN A 48 -18.27 3.58 14.49
CA GLN A 48 -19.49 3.88 15.25
C GLN A 48 -19.31 3.77 16.77
N HIS A 49 -18.21 3.19 17.25
CA HIS A 49 -17.90 3.05 18.67
C HIS A 49 -17.03 4.21 19.17
N GLU A 50 -17.66 5.26 19.70
CA GLU A 50 -17.01 6.50 20.16
C GLU A 50 -15.82 6.25 21.11
N GLU A 51 -16.03 5.50 22.20
CA GLU A 51 -14.97 5.20 23.19
C GLU A 51 -13.76 4.48 22.57
N LEU A 52 -14.02 3.58 21.60
CA LEU A 52 -12.96 2.84 20.95
C LEU A 52 -12.23 3.70 19.91
N MET A 53 -12.94 4.59 19.22
CA MET A 53 -12.32 5.57 18.34
C MET A 53 -11.46 6.56 19.11
N GLU A 54 -11.91 7.07 20.26
CA GLU A 54 -11.11 7.95 21.12
C GLU A 54 -9.76 7.31 21.48
N LEU A 55 -9.75 6.00 21.74
CA LEU A 55 -8.52 5.26 22.04
C LEU A 55 -7.62 5.09 20.80
N MET A 56 -8.21 4.88 19.62
CA MET A 56 -7.48 4.60 18.37
C MET A 56 -6.98 5.86 17.65
N LEU A 57 -7.66 6.99 17.84
CA LEU A 57 -7.37 8.25 17.16
C LEU A 57 -5.89 8.68 17.25
N PRO A 58 -5.22 8.63 18.42
CA PRO A 58 -3.81 8.98 18.51
C PRO A 58 -2.90 8.10 17.64
N THR A 59 -3.16 6.79 17.61
CA THR A 59 -2.39 5.84 16.80
C THR A 59 -2.64 6.05 15.32
N LEU A 60 -3.90 6.15 14.90
CA LEU A 60 -4.24 6.41 13.51
C LEU A 60 -3.63 7.74 13.02
N ARG A 61 -3.72 8.81 13.83
CA ARG A 61 -3.10 10.09 13.48
C ARG A 61 -1.58 9.98 13.34
N ALA A 62 -0.91 9.23 14.21
CA ALA A 62 0.53 9.02 14.12
C ALA A 62 0.91 8.28 12.83
N ASP A 63 0.15 7.24 12.47
CA ASP A 63 0.39 6.46 11.24
C ASP A 63 0.18 7.31 9.98
N PHE A 64 -0.93 8.07 9.92
CA PHE A 64 -1.19 8.98 8.82
C PHE A 64 -0.16 10.12 8.76
N SER A 65 0.26 10.66 9.92
CA SER A 65 1.30 11.69 9.94
C SER A 65 2.63 11.16 9.37
N LEU A 66 3.04 9.95 9.73
CA LEU A 66 4.24 9.31 9.19
C LEU A 66 4.13 9.13 7.66
N TYR A 67 3.00 8.60 7.19
CA TYR A 67 2.77 8.35 5.77
C TYR A 67 2.70 9.65 4.96
N GLU A 68 1.97 10.66 5.44
CA GLU A 68 1.71 11.90 4.71
C GLU A 68 2.87 12.90 4.76
N THR A 69 3.72 12.82 5.78
CA THR A 69 4.94 13.66 5.89
C THR A 69 6.18 12.98 5.33
N PHE A 70 6.06 11.75 4.83
CA PHE A 70 7.15 11.07 4.15
C PHE A 70 7.60 11.86 2.92
N SER A 71 8.85 12.32 2.95
CA SER A 71 9.50 12.97 1.82
C SER A 71 10.49 12.00 1.21
N TYR A 72 10.15 11.52 0.01
CA TYR A 72 11.05 10.67 -0.75
C TYR A 72 12.32 11.43 -1.14
N ARG A 73 13.45 10.72 -1.03
CA ARG A 73 14.74 11.14 -1.55
C ARG A 73 15.16 10.11 -2.59
N GLN A 74 15.50 10.58 -3.78
CA GLN A 74 15.98 9.69 -4.84
C GLN A 74 17.25 8.96 -4.37
N GLU A 75 17.23 7.64 -4.49
CA GLU A 75 18.38 6.77 -4.26
C GLU A 75 18.60 5.86 -5.47
N GLU A 76 19.69 5.08 -5.46
CA GLU A 76 19.96 4.11 -6.49
C GLU A 76 18.85 3.03 -6.50
N PRO A 77 18.32 2.66 -7.67
CA PRO A 77 17.31 1.61 -7.76
C PRO A 77 17.81 0.28 -7.21
N PHE A 78 16.89 -0.53 -6.69
CA PHE A 78 17.21 -1.87 -6.23
C PHE A 78 17.77 -2.75 -7.36
N THR A 79 18.60 -3.71 -6.99
CA THR A 79 19.19 -4.70 -7.91
C THR A 79 18.50 -6.07 -7.82
N PHE A 80 17.44 -6.18 -7.03
CA PHE A 80 16.62 -7.39 -6.86
C PHE A 80 15.22 -7.23 -7.46
N PRO A 81 14.57 -8.33 -7.86
CA PRO A 81 13.23 -8.30 -8.45
C PRO A 81 12.16 -7.66 -7.56
N LEU A 82 11.17 -7.06 -8.21
CA LEU A 82 10.04 -6.39 -7.58
C LEU A 82 8.72 -6.94 -8.15
N THR A 83 7.75 -7.22 -7.29
CA THR A 83 6.37 -7.52 -7.70
C THR A 83 5.40 -6.52 -7.11
N ILE A 84 4.51 -5.99 -7.95
CA ILE A 84 3.50 -4.99 -7.63
C ILE A 84 2.13 -5.66 -7.62
N PHE A 85 1.40 -5.53 -6.52
CA PHE A 85 0.01 -5.95 -6.40
C PHE A 85 -0.93 -4.74 -6.35
N GLY A 86 -2.03 -4.79 -7.10
CA GLY A 86 -3.03 -3.73 -7.15
C GLY A 86 -4.45 -4.23 -7.34
N GLY A 87 -5.42 -3.43 -6.91
CA GLY A 87 -6.84 -3.64 -7.19
C GLY A 87 -7.27 -2.94 -8.48
N LYS A 88 -8.12 -3.58 -9.29
CA LYS A 88 -8.68 -2.97 -10.51
C LYS A 88 -9.67 -1.85 -10.19
N GLN A 89 -10.36 -1.93 -9.06
CA GLN A 89 -11.33 -0.95 -8.58
C GLN A 89 -10.75 -0.12 -7.41
N ASP A 90 -9.42 -0.08 -7.28
CA ASP A 90 -8.76 0.77 -6.29
C ASP A 90 -8.93 2.24 -6.67
N HIS A 91 -9.55 3.03 -5.78
CA HIS A 91 -9.75 4.47 -5.94
C HIS A 91 -8.67 5.29 -5.21
N GLU A 92 -7.82 4.65 -4.41
CA GLU A 92 -6.74 5.29 -3.66
C GLU A 92 -5.43 5.33 -4.46
N VAL A 93 -5.18 4.31 -5.28
CA VAL A 93 -3.96 4.22 -6.11
C VAL A 93 -4.29 3.77 -7.52
N THR A 94 -3.86 4.54 -8.52
CA THR A 94 -4.08 4.17 -9.93
C THR A 94 -3.08 3.12 -10.42
N GLN A 95 -3.40 2.46 -11.53
CA GLN A 95 -2.49 1.47 -12.13
C GLN A 95 -1.19 2.10 -12.63
N GLU A 96 -1.23 3.36 -13.09
CA GLU A 96 -0.05 4.12 -13.51
C GLU A 96 0.86 4.43 -12.30
N GLU A 97 0.26 4.83 -11.18
CA GLU A 97 0.98 5.12 -9.93
C GLU A 97 1.62 3.85 -9.34
N LEU A 98 0.95 2.70 -9.49
CA LEU A 98 1.53 1.39 -9.17
C LEU A 98 2.69 1.05 -10.11
N LEU A 99 2.50 1.19 -11.43
CA LEU A 99 3.52 0.82 -12.41
C LEU A 99 4.82 1.63 -12.26
N ALA A 100 4.74 2.86 -11.75
CA ALA A 100 5.91 3.69 -11.46
C ALA A 100 6.91 3.05 -10.46
N TRP A 101 6.52 2.02 -9.70
CA TRP A 101 7.45 1.23 -8.91
C TRP A 101 8.53 0.54 -9.75
N GLN A 102 8.32 0.37 -11.05
CA GLN A 102 9.35 -0.17 -11.95
C GLN A 102 10.62 0.67 -11.99
N GLU A 103 10.55 1.98 -11.68
CA GLU A 103 11.72 2.87 -11.61
C GLU A 103 12.58 2.60 -10.37
N GLN A 104 12.04 1.91 -9.37
CA GLN A 104 12.71 1.58 -8.12
C GLN A 104 13.57 0.31 -8.21
N THR A 105 13.62 -0.36 -9.37
CA THR A 105 14.50 -1.52 -9.58
C THR A 105 15.08 -1.54 -10.98
N THR A 106 16.31 -2.04 -11.10
CA THR A 106 16.94 -2.39 -12.39
C THR A 106 16.71 -3.86 -12.76
N ALA A 107 16.14 -4.66 -11.86
CA ALA A 107 15.84 -6.06 -12.09
C ALA A 107 14.43 -6.25 -12.68
N VAL A 108 13.98 -7.49 -12.75
CA VAL A 108 12.63 -7.81 -13.24
C VAL A 108 11.57 -7.20 -12.32
N CYS A 109 10.68 -6.40 -12.90
CA CYS A 109 9.48 -5.90 -12.26
C CYS A 109 8.24 -6.58 -12.88
N LYS A 110 7.30 -7.03 -12.06
CA LYS A 110 6.01 -7.60 -12.52
C LYS A 110 4.84 -6.97 -11.78
N GLN A 111 3.71 -6.82 -12.47
CA GLN A 111 2.47 -6.32 -11.89
C GLN A 111 1.37 -7.37 -11.99
N TYR A 112 0.59 -7.52 -10.91
CA TYR A 112 -0.61 -8.35 -10.87
C TYR A 112 -1.78 -7.50 -10.35
N ILE A 113 -2.85 -7.47 -11.14
CA ILE A 113 -4.05 -6.69 -10.85
C ILE A 113 -5.21 -7.64 -10.54
N PHE A 114 -5.82 -7.46 -9.38
CA PHE A 114 -6.93 -8.27 -8.87
C PHE A 114 -8.27 -7.57 -9.13
N PRO A 115 -9.37 -8.29 -9.39
CA PRO A 115 -10.68 -7.70 -9.69
C PRO A 115 -11.43 -7.20 -8.42
N ALA A 116 -10.73 -6.47 -7.55
CA ALA A 116 -11.27 -5.87 -6.33
C ALA A 116 -10.74 -4.44 -6.09
N GLY A 117 -11.22 -3.80 -5.01
CA GLY A 117 -10.79 -2.48 -4.56
C GLY A 117 -9.44 -2.46 -3.82
N HIS A 118 -9.20 -1.41 -3.05
CA HIS A 118 -7.94 -1.20 -2.31
C HIS A 118 -7.57 -2.39 -1.40
N PHE A 119 -8.58 -2.94 -0.70
CA PHE A 119 -8.43 -4.10 0.20
C PHE A 119 -8.57 -5.45 -0.49
N PHE A 120 -8.13 -5.58 -1.75
CA PHE A 120 -8.16 -6.85 -2.49
C PHE A 120 -7.45 -8.00 -1.75
N LEU A 121 -6.52 -7.71 -0.84
CA LEU A 121 -5.87 -8.71 0.02
C LEU A 121 -6.87 -9.51 0.86
N HIS A 122 -8.03 -8.93 1.19
CA HIS A 122 -9.08 -9.59 1.96
C HIS A 122 -10.08 -10.32 1.04
N SER A 123 -10.58 -9.65 -0.01
CA SER A 123 -11.59 -10.25 -0.90
C SER A 123 -11.01 -11.30 -1.86
N GLU A 124 -9.76 -11.14 -2.29
CA GLU A 124 -9.07 -12.01 -3.26
C GLU A 124 -7.92 -12.80 -2.61
N GLN A 125 -8.00 -13.04 -1.29
CA GLN A 125 -6.92 -13.63 -0.49
C GLN A 125 -6.32 -14.90 -1.10
N ALA A 126 -7.16 -15.82 -1.60
CA ALA A 126 -6.70 -17.07 -2.19
C ALA A 126 -5.85 -16.85 -3.45
N ALA A 127 -6.30 -15.94 -4.34
CA ALA A 127 -5.58 -15.60 -5.56
C ALA A 127 -4.25 -14.89 -5.23
N VAL A 128 -4.26 -13.96 -4.28
CA VAL A 128 -3.05 -13.27 -3.81
C VAL A 128 -2.02 -14.26 -3.27
N LEU A 129 -2.44 -15.18 -2.38
CA LEU A 129 -1.55 -16.19 -1.81
C LEU A 129 -0.99 -17.14 -2.87
N GLN A 130 -1.80 -17.52 -3.86
CA GLN A 130 -1.33 -18.31 -5.00
C GLN A 130 -0.23 -17.56 -5.77
N THR A 131 -0.45 -16.29 -6.10
CA THR A 131 0.52 -15.47 -6.84
C THR A 131 1.81 -15.29 -6.05
N ILE A 132 1.74 -15.02 -4.74
CA ILE A 132 2.92 -14.95 -3.87
C ILE A 132 3.71 -16.27 -3.93
N GLY A 133 3.02 -17.41 -3.83
CA GLY A 133 3.64 -18.72 -3.94
C GLY A 133 4.38 -18.94 -5.26
N GLU A 134 3.80 -18.52 -6.38
CA GLU A 134 4.42 -18.59 -7.71
C GLU A 134 5.66 -17.68 -7.82
N VAL A 135 5.56 -16.43 -7.34
CA VAL A 135 6.65 -15.45 -7.34
C VAL A 135 7.85 -15.95 -6.53
N LEU A 136 7.60 -16.49 -5.34
CA LEU A 136 8.66 -16.98 -4.46
C LEU A 136 9.37 -18.22 -5.03
N ARG A 137 8.64 -19.15 -5.65
CA ARG A 137 9.23 -20.34 -6.31
C ARG A 137 10.20 -19.98 -7.44
N VAL A 138 9.83 -19.00 -8.27
CA VAL A 138 10.69 -18.52 -9.38
C VAL A 138 11.97 -17.88 -8.85
N THR A 139 11.88 -17.21 -7.70
CA THR A 139 13.02 -16.51 -7.09
C THR A 139 14.02 -17.49 -6.46
N THR A 140 13.53 -18.58 -5.84
CA THR A 140 14.38 -19.61 -5.22
C THR A 140 15.02 -20.58 -6.20
N GLY A 141 14.49 -20.70 -7.44
CA GLY A 141 14.99 -21.62 -8.46
C GLY A 141 16.15 -21.11 -9.31
N ARG A 142 16.70 -19.92 -9.03
CA ARG A 142 17.84 -19.29 -9.76
C ARG A 142 19.15 -19.34 -8.96
N GLY A 143 19.31 -20.33 -8.08
CA GLY A 143 20.57 -20.64 -7.39
C GLY A 143 21.42 -21.62 -8.17
#